data_AF-X1CA14-F1
#
_entry.id   AF-X1CA14-F1
#
_cell.length_a   1.000
_cell.length_b   1.000
_cell.length_c   1.000
_cell.angle_alpha   90.00
_cell.angle_beta   90.00
_cell.angle_gamma   90.00
#
_symmetry.space_group_name_H-M   'P 1'
#
loop_
_entity.id
_entity.type
_entity.pdbx_description
1 polymer ?
#
loop_
_entity_poly.entity_id
_entity_poly.type
_entity_poly.pdbx_seq_one_letter_code
_entity_poly.pdbx_strand_id
1 'polypeptide(L)'
;MGKSPLLGYTYANMYRGREFTIRQLTGFSGPEDTNQRMKFMLAHGATGRNIVFDLPTIQMYDSYDPISGGQVGMLGVDIDSVENIDLLFKDMPLDKVTVSLVTHYLSNTAILFLMYLVAERRGMPWDKLTWQCAE
;
A
#
# COMPACT_ATOMS: atom_id res chain seq x y z
N MET A 1 7.00 -12.35 -30.34
CA MET A 1 5.53 -12.50 -30.32
C MET A 1 5.19 -13.80 -29.58
N GLY A 2 5.00 -13.72 -28.27
CA GLY A 2 4.72 -14.88 -27.42
C GLY A 2 3.26 -15.30 -27.52
N LYS A 3 3.02 -16.61 -27.68
CA LYS A 3 1.69 -17.24 -27.85
C LYS A 3 0.69 -16.74 -26.80
N SER A 4 -0.51 -16.39 -27.27
CA SER A 4 -1.63 -15.96 -26.44
C SER A 4 -1.90 -16.96 -25.30
N PRO A 5 -1.75 -16.58 -24.02
CA PRO A 5 -2.06 -17.48 -22.91
C PRO A 5 -3.57 -17.45 -22.66
N LEU A 6 -4.34 -18.07 -23.54
CA LEU A 6 -5.78 -18.24 -23.39
C LEU A 6 -6.13 -19.73 -23.26
N LEU A 7 -5.64 -20.35 -22.18
CA LEU A 7 -6.27 -21.52 -21.52
C LEU A 7 -5.57 -21.79 -20.18
N GLY A 8 -5.74 -20.89 -19.21
CA GLY A 8 -5.58 -21.21 -17.78
C GLY A 8 -4.31 -20.77 -17.04
N TYR A 9 -3.27 -20.24 -17.70
CA TYR A 9 -2.02 -19.87 -17.02
C TYR A 9 -1.36 -18.61 -17.60
N THR A 10 -1.11 -17.60 -16.74
CA THR A 10 -0.47 -16.33 -17.11
C THR A 10 1.03 -16.45 -17.36
N TYR A 11 1.70 -17.42 -16.72
CA TYR A 11 3.14 -17.66 -16.85
C TYR A 11 3.42 -19.12 -17.23
N ALA A 12 4.43 -19.37 -18.06
CA ALA A 12 4.76 -20.72 -18.55
C ALA A 12 5.08 -21.73 -17.42
N ASN A 13 5.73 -21.27 -16.34
CA ASN A 13 6.14 -22.11 -15.21
C ASN A 13 5.32 -21.88 -13.93
N MET A 14 4.37 -20.93 -13.91
CA MET A 14 3.51 -20.59 -12.77
C MET A 14 4.26 -20.63 -11.41
N TYR A 15 3.68 -21.30 -10.41
CA TYR A 15 4.22 -21.44 -9.06
C TYR A 15 5.48 -22.32 -8.96
N ARG A 16 5.84 -23.07 -10.01
CA ARG A 16 7.13 -23.78 -10.07
C ARG A 16 8.29 -22.83 -10.37
N GLY A 17 8.02 -21.72 -11.07
CA GLY A 17 9.02 -20.70 -11.39
C GLY A 17 9.03 -19.52 -10.41
N ARG A 18 7.86 -19.15 -9.88
CA ARG A 18 7.70 -18.04 -8.93
C ARG A 18 6.54 -18.32 -7.98
N GLU A 19 6.81 -18.38 -6.69
CA GLU A 19 5.78 -18.52 -5.68
C GLU A 19 4.80 -17.34 -5.68
N PHE A 20 3.57 -17.58 -5.21
CA PHE A 20 2.57 -16.53 -5.07
C PHE A 20 3.01 -15.51 -4.02
N THR A 21 2.60 -14.25 -4.19
CA THR A 21 2.91 -13.22 -3.20
C THR A 21 1.94 -13.34 -2.01
N ILE A 22 2.49 -13.47 -0.80
CA ILE A 22 1.72 -13.46 0.44
C ILE A 22 1.55 -11.99 0.83
N ARG A 23 0.36 -11.44 0.56
CA ARG A 23 0.00 -10.06 0.94
C ARG A 23 -1.10 -10.08 1.98
N GLN A 24 -0.75 -9.71 3.21
CA GLN A 24 -1.72 -9.49 4.27
C GLN A 24 -2.24 -8.06 4.21
N LEU A 25 -3.53 -7.90 4.54
CA LEU A 25 -4.14 -6.60 4.76
C LEU A 25 -3.57 -5.99 6.04
N THR A 26 -3.12 -4.75 5.95
CA THR A 26 -2.52 -4.01 7.06
C THR A 26 -3.02 -2.57 7.05
N GLY A 27 -3.47 -2.08 8.19
CA GLY A 27 -4.02 -0.73 8.32
C GLY A 27 -4.93 -0.71 9.53
N PHE A 28 -4.52 0.03 10.57
CA PHE A 28 -5.32 0.25 11.77
C PHE A 28 -4.69 1.37 12.58
N SER A 29 -5.51 2.24 13.16
CA SER A 29 -5.06 3.39 13.94
C SER A 29 -4.05 4.23 13.15
N GLY A 30 -3.00 4.73 13.81
CA GLY A 30 -2.03 5.64 13.22
C GLY A 30 -1.10 5.04 12.16
N PRO A 31 -0.42 5.90 11.37
CA PRO A 31 0.65 5.51 10.47
C PRO A 31 1.79 4.72 11.14
N GLU A 32 2.19 5.10 12.34
CA GLU A 32 3.27 4.45 13.10
C GLU A 32 2.89 3.05 13.57
N ASP A 33 1.67 2.88 14.07
CA ASP A 33 1.15 1.58 14.51
C ASP A 33 1.02 0.63 13.32
N THR A 34 0.51 1.15 12.19
CA THR A 34 0.47 0.41 10.93
C THR A 34 1.87 0.07 10.43
N ASN A 35 2.86 0.97 10.55
CA ASN A 35 4.27 0.70 10.20
C ASN A 35 4.84 -0.46 11.02
N GLN A 36 4.64 -0.44 12.34
CA GLN A 36 5.09 -1.51 13.23
C GLN A 36 4.44 -2.85 12.85
N ARG A 37 3.14 -2.84 12.57
CA ARG A 37 2.41 -4.04 12.13
C ARG A 37 2.94 -4.56 10.80
N MET A 38 3.22 -3.68 9.84
CA MET A 38 3.80 -4.06 8.56
C MET A 38 5.20 -4.66 8.70
N LYS A 39 6.04 -4.13 9.60
CA LYS A 39 7.37 -4.69 9.92
C LYS A 39 7.23 -6.07 10.57
N PHE A 40 6.29 -6.22 11.50
CA PHE A 40 5.97 -7.52 12.12
C PHE A 40 5.59 -8.57 11.07
N MET A 41 4.68 -8.25 10.14
CA MET A 41 4.29 -9.19 9.07
C MET A 41 5.47 -9.55 8.14
N LEU A 42 6.41 -8.62 7.95
CA LEU A 42 7.62 -8.81 7.13
C LEU A 42 8.52 -9.87 7.77
N ALA A 43 8.72 -9.75 9.07
CA ALA A 43 9.49 -10.72 9.86
C ALA A 43 8.84 -12.12 9.89
N HIS A 44 7.53 -12.21 9.65
CA HIS A 44 6.76 -13.47 9.66
C HIS A 44 6.45 -14.01 8.24
N GLY A 45 7.15 -13.54 7.21
CA GLY A 45 7.10 -14.14 5.86
C GLY A 45 6.13 -13.51 4.87
N ALA A 46 5.52 -12.36 5.18
CA ALA A 46 4.71 -11.63 4.20
C ALA A 46 5.59 -10.97 3.13
N THR A 47 5.39 -11.33 1.86
CA THR A 47 6.21 -10.88 0.72
C THR A 47 5.70 -9.64 0.00
N GLY A 48 4.52 -9.11 0.37
CA GLY A 48 4.04 -7.80 -0.10
C GLY A 48 3.11 -7.12 0.90
N ARG A 49 2.71 -5.88 0.60
CA ARG A 49 1.91 -5.04 1.50
C ARG A 49 0.61 -4.65 0.85
N ASN A 50 -0.51 -4.95 1.51
CA ASN A 50 -1.80 -4.37 1.18
C ASN A 50 -2.15 -3.38 2.28
N ILE A 51 -2.29 -2.11 1.93
CA ILE A 51 -2.61 -1.03 2.86
C ILE A 51 -4.10 -0.74 2.77
N VAL A 52 -4.77 -0.79 3.91
CA VAL A 52 -6.18 -0.43 4.05
C VAL A 52 -6.27 0.91 4.75
N PHE A 53 -7.01 1.83 4.16
CA PHE A 53 -7.22 3.17 4.69
C PHE A 53 -8.49 3.24 5.51
N ASP A 54 -8.56 4.21 6.43
CA ASP A 54 -9.79 4.50 7.14
C ASP A 54 -10.86 5.14 6.23
N LEU A 55 -12.09 5.25 6.74
CA LEU A 55 -13.20 5.74 5.93
C LEU A 55 -13.03 7.22 5.50
N PRO A 56 -12.56 8.14 6.37
CA PRO A 56 -12.26 9.52 5.99
C PRO A 56 -11.26 9.63 4.85
N THR A 57 -10.12 8.94 4.95
CA THR A 57 -9.09 8.91 3.90
C THR A 57 -9.67 8.32 2.61
N ILE A 58 -10.50 7.29 2.72
CA ILE A 58 -11.15 6.68 1.56
C ILE A 58 -12.08 7.66 0.85
N GLN A 59 -12.74 8.52 1.60
CA GLN A 59 -13.69 9.53 1.11
C GLN A 59 -13.04 10.87 0.78
N MET A 60 -11.72 11.01 0.95
CA MET A 60 -10.96 12.26 0.78
C MET A 60 -11.37 13.38 1.75
N TYR A 61 -11.73 13.03 2.97
CA TYR A 61 -11.85 13.97 4.07
C TYR A 61 -10.61 13.92 4.95
N ASP A 62 -10.17 15.09 5.41
CA ASP A 62 -9.15 15.18 6.45
C ASP A 62 -9.69 14.66 7.78
N SER A 63 -8.82 14.14 8.63
CA SER A 63 -9.17 13.62 9.95
C SER A 63 -9.77 14.68 10.89
N TYR A 64 -9.57 15.97 10.60
CA TYR A 64 -10.14 17.09 11.36
C TYR A 64 -11.52 17.54 10.86
N ASP A 65 -12.01 17.00 9.74
CA ASP A 65 -13.35 17.31 9.25
C ASP A 65 -14.40 16.80 10.24
N PRO A 66 -15.43 17.59 10.62
CA PRO A 66 -16.52 17.12 11.47
C PRO A 66 -17.19 15.81 11.00
N ILE A 67 -17.19 15.54 9.69
CA ILE A 67 -17.73 14.31 9.09
C ILE A 67 -16.88 13.08 9.46
N SER A 68 -15.58 13.27 9.65
CA SER A 68 -14.60 12.21 9.97
C SER A 68 -14.69 11.72 11.43
N GLY A 69 -15.45 12.43 12.28
CA GLY A 69 -15.57 12.17 13.71
C GLY A 69 -15.95 10.71 14.02
N GLY A 70 -15.08 10.03 14.79
CA GLY A 70 -15.29 8.65 15.23
C GLY A 70 -14.98 7.57 14.19
N GLN A 71 -14.54 7.94 12.98
CA GLN A 71 -14.17 7.01 11.92
C GLN A 71 -12.66 6.96 11.66
N VAL A 72 -11.94 7.99 12.09
CA VAL A 72 -10.47 8.11 11.97
C VAL A 72 -9.78 6.90 12.58
N GLY A 73 -8.95 6.23 11.80
CA GLY A 73 -8.14 5.09 12.24
C GLY A 73 -8.92 3.82 12.64
N MET A 74 -10.25 3.77 12.47
CA MET A 74 -11.08 2.66 12.96
C MET A 74 -11.02 1.42 12.06
N LEU A 75 -11.14 1.62 10.74
CA LEU A 75 -11.19 0.55 9.73
C LEU A 75 -9.87 0.37 8.97
N GLY A 76 -8.93 1.29 9.15
CA GLY A 76 -7.68 1.34 8.42
C GLY A 76 -6.74 2.40 8.99
N VAL A 77 -5.70 2.73 8.23
CA VAL A 77 -4.77 3.81 8.59
C VAL A 77 -5.32 5.16 8.14
N ASP A 78 -5.18 6.18 8.99
CA ASP A 78 -5.48 7.58 8.69
C ASP A 78 -4.31 8.24 7.93
N ILE A 79 -4.62 8.90 6.80
CA ILE A 79 -3.63 9.64 5.99
C ILE A 79 -4.21 10.99 5.60
N ASP A 80 -3.69 12.05 6.23
CA ASP A 80 -4.05 13.43 5.88
C ASP A 80 -2.96 14.12 5.02
N SER A 81 -1.71 13.66 5.12
CA SER A 81 -0.55 14.38 4.58
C SER A 81 0.56 13.46 4.05
N VAL A 82 1.55 14.07 3.37
CA VAL A 82 2.76 13.37 2.95
C VAL A 82 3.60 12.91 4.15
N GLU A 83 3.54 13.64 5.26
CA GLU A 83 4.21 13.28 6.51
C GLU A 83 3.65 11.97 7.08
N ASN A 84 2.33 11.73 6.99
CA ASN A 84 1.73 10.46 7.40
C ASN A 84 2.25 9.30 6.55
N ILE A 85 2.38 9.48 5.23
CA ILE A 85 2.95 8.46 4.33
C ILE A 85 4.44 8.21 4.65
N ASP A 86 5.19 9.25 4.99
CA ASP A 86 6.60 9.09 5.39
C ASP A 86 6.73 8.26 6.68
N LEU A 87 5.88 8.52 7.68
CA LEU A 87 5.78 7.74 8.91
C LEU A 87 5.35 6.29 8.63
N LEU A 88 4.34 6.10 7.78
CA LEU A 88 3.82 4.79 7.39
C LEU A 88 4.93 3.90 6.81
N PHE A 89 5.84 4.47 6.03
CA PHE A 89 6.95 3.74 5.41
C PHE A 89 8.30 3.94 6.09
N LYS A 90 8.34 4.51 7.29
CA LYS A 90 9.58 4.76 8.03
C LYS A 90 10.39 3.48 8.21
N ASP A 91 11.68 3.55 7.89
CA ASP A 91 12.64 2.43 7.90
C ASP A 91 12.22 1.19 7.07
N MET A 92 11.39 1.37 6.05
CA MET A 92 11.00 0.29 5.13
C MET A 92 11.75 0.41 3.79
N PRO A 93 12.32 -0.70 3.26
CA PRO A 93 12.99 -0.69 1.96
C PRO A 93 11.97 -0.69 0.80
N LEU A 94 11.49 0.49 0.42
CA LEU A 94 10.45 0.68 -0.62
C LEU A 94 10.81 0.11 -2.00
N ASP A 95 12.11 0.01 -2.31
CA ASP A 95 12.66 -0.55 -3.55
C ASP A 95 12.59 -2.09 -3.60
N LYS A 96 12.36 -2.75 -2.46
CA LYS A 96 12.34 -4.22 -2.35
C LYS A 96 10.95 -4.76 -2.01
N VAL A 97 10.00 -3.90 -1.66
CA VAL A 97 8.66 -4.30 -1.27
C VAL A 97 7.64 -3.87 -2.31
N THR A 98 6.70 -4.77 -2.60
CA THR A 98 5.54 -4.43 -3.41
C THR A 98 4.44 -3.87 -2.51
N VAL A 99 3.86 -2.75 -2.90
CA VAL A 99 2.79 -2.08 -2.14
C VAL A 99 1.53 -2.03 -2.99
N SER A 100 0.41 -2.46 -2.41
CA SER A 100 -0.92 -2.36 -2.98
C SER A 100 -1.77 -1.50 -2.05
N LEU A 101 -2.37 -0.46 -2.62
CA LEU A 101 -3.41 0.30 -1.94
C LEU A 101 -4.75 -0.39 -2.20
N VAL A 102 -5.53 -0.65 -1.14
CA VAL A 102 -6.84 -1.29 -1.23
C VAL A 102 -7.91 -0.19 -1.19
N THR A 103 -8.51 0.10 -2.33
CA THR A 103 -9.54 1.13 -2.44
C THR A 103 -10.38 0.93 -3.70
N HIS A 104 -11.67 1.22 -3.57
CA HIS A 104 -12.65 1.23 -4.65
C HIS A 104 -12.91 2.61 -5.26
N TYR A 105 -12.38 3.70 -4.66
CA TYR A 105 -12.56 5.05 -5.19
C TYR A 105 -11.36 5.50 -6.02
N LEU A 106 -11.63 5.95 -7.24
CA LEU A 106 -10.60 6.43 -8.17
C LEU A 106 -9.83 7.64 -7.61
N SER A 107 -10.48 8.50 -6.82
CA SER A 107 -9.85 9.63 -6.15
C SER A 107 -8.60 9.21 -5.37
N ASN A 108 -8.62 8.03 -4.75
CA ASN A 108 -7.58 7.55 -3.84
C ASN A 108 -6.27 7.21 -4.55
N THR A 109 -6.30 7.15 -5.89
CA THR A 109 -5.10 7.18 -6.72
C THR A 109 -4.23 8.39 -6.41
N ALA A 110 -4.80 9.50 -5.91
CA ALA A 110 -4.05 10.68 -5.48
C ALA A 110 -3.01 10.37 -4.38
N ILE A 111 -3.27 9.37 -3.53
CA ILE A 111 -2.34 8.92 -2.48
C ILE A 111 -1.05 8.36 -3.09
N LEU A 112 -1.10 7.79 -4.30
CA LEU A 112 0.12 7.34 -4.99
C LEU A 112 1.08 8.50 -5.26
N PHE A 113 0.58 9.71 -5.57
CA PHE A 113 1.45 10.87 -5.75
C PHE A 113 2.21 11.21 -4.47
N LEU A 114 1.55 11.12 -3.31
CA LEU A 114 2.22 11.31 -2.01
C LEU A 114 3.31 10.26 -1.79
N MET A 115 3.04 9.00 -2.16
CA MET A 115 4.05 7.94 -2.08
C MET A 115 5.26 8.23 -2.99
N TYR A 116 5.03 8.68 -4.24
CA TYR A 116 6.13 9.02 -5.16
C TYR A 116 6.94 10.21 -4.64
N LEU A 117 6.28 11.21 -4.03
CA LEU A 117 6.95 12.33 -3.39
C LEU A 117 7.81 11.86 -2.21
N VAL A 118 7.35 10.91 -1.39
CA VAL A 118 8.15 10.31 -0.31
C VAL A 118 9.35 9.54 -0.88
N ALA A 119 9.17 8.79 -1.97
CA ALA A 119 10.30 8.13 -2.63
C ALA A 119 11.33 9.12 -3.17
N GLU A 120 10.88 10.22 -3.79
CA GLU A 120 11.76 11.29 -4.27
C GLU A 120 12.50 11.97 -3.11
N ARG A 121 11.81 12.31 -2.01
CA ARG A 121 12.43 12.85 -0.78
C ARG A 121 13.50 11.90 -0.20
N ARG A 122 13.36 10.59 -0.40
CA ARG A 122 14.31 9.56 0.02
C ARG A 122 15.36 9.22 -1.05
N GLY A 123 15.38 9.92 -2.18
CA GLY A 123 16.33 9.72 -3.27
C GLY A 123 16.16 8.40 -4.02
N MET A 124 14.96 7.79 -3.99
CA MET A 124 14.67 6.54 -4.68
C MET A 124 14.16 6.81 -6.10
N PRO A 125 14.74 6.15 -7.12
CA PRO A 125 14.30 6.34 -8.49
C PRO A 125 12.98 5.61 -8.73
N TRP A 126 12.08 6.25 -9.48
CA TRP A 126 10.70 5.76 -9.64
C TRP A 126 10.59 4.43 -10.38
N ASP A 127 11.58 4.10 -11.21
CA ASP A 127 11.67 2.84 -11.96
C ASP A 127 11.84 1.59 -11.08
N LYS A 128 12.27 1.78 -9.82
CA LYS A 128 12.42 0.69 -8.84
C LYS A 128 11.18 0.46 -7.98
N LEU A 129 10.17 1.32 -8.09
CA LEU A 129 8.98 1.28 -7.24
C LEU A 129 7.93 0.38 -7.88
N THR A 130 7.48 -0.63 -7.15
CA THR A 130 6.45 -1.56 -7.64
C THR A 130 5.18 -1.39 -6.81
N TRP A 131 4.40 -0.36 -7.16
CA TRP A 131 3.19 0.02 -6.44
C TRP A 131 1.96 -0.08 -7.34
N GLN A 132 0.83 -0.43 -6.74
CA GLN A 132 -0.45 -0.58 -7.44
C GLN A 132 -1.60 -0.06 -6.58
N CYS A 133 -2.63 0.47 -7.24
CA CYS A 133 -3.95 0.65 -6.65
C CYS A 133 -4.79 -0.54 -7.12
N ALA A 134 -5.33 -1.32 -6.19
CA ALA A 134 -6.15 -2.47 -6.50
C ALA A 134 -7.58 -2.24 -5.99
N GLU A 135 -8.55 -2.59 -6.84
CA GLU A 135 -9.97 -2.68 -6.50
C GLU A 135 -10.24 -3.85 -5.55
#